data_AF-A0A1Y3CUJ1-F1
#
_entry.id   AF-A0A1Y3CUJ1-F1
#
_cell.length_a   1.000
_cell.length_b   1.000
_cell.length_c   1.000
_cell.angle_alpha   90.00
_cell.angle_beta   90.00
_cell.angle_gamma   90.00
#
_symmetry.space_group_name_H-M   'P 1'
#
loop_
_entity.id
_entity.type
_entity.pdbx_description
1 polymer ?
#
loop_
_entity_poly.entity_id
_entity_poly.type
_entity_poly.pdbx_seq_one_letter_code
_entity_poly.pdbx_strand_id
1 'polypeptide(L)'
;MKLNNKILFVLASTLALTGCNNLFSKHVKCDDESALSLVSQILNDDLVQSLDHELKALIKDGSIKDLDPAKLKLSAKNIQFSLLDSRTDFIDPNSPKTSCSLDLTATIPSDLVKKSDEARAKVNAVSVEEHANNLGVKYDNKKVHLTLEYVLQPTDKGDKVLAVLKNTSNMQTLLSETLTYAFLKPQIEKNQIKNMEASKAVTPRNNANNATYDAGSETIEAADEAEWAAQQATAAAEEGYYEE
;
A
#
# COMPACT_ATOMS: atom_id res chain seq x y z
N MET A 1 -7.35 -62.66 -65.30
CA MET A 1 -8.06 -62.16 -66.49
C MET A 1 -9.32 -61.42 -66.03
N LYS A 2 -9.39 -60.11 -66.30
CA LYS A 2 -10.54 -59.17 -66.27
C LYS A 2 -11.25 -58.78 -64.94
N LEU A 3 -11.46 -57.45 -64.83
CA LEU A 3 -11.98 -56.63 -63.73
C LEU A 3 -13.51 -56.67 -63.56
N ASN A 4 -14.02 -56.40 -62.34
CA ASN A 4 -14.76 -55.18 -61.94
C ASN A 4 -15.65 -55.44 -60.69
N ASN A 5 -15.55 -54.60 -59.65
CA ASN A 5 -16.71 -53.82 -59.18
C ASN A 5 -16.34 -52.75 -58.14
N LYS A 6 -16.92 -51.57 -58.34
CA LYS A 6 -16.79 -50.34 -57.54
C LYS A 6 -17.68 -50.43 -56.28
N ILE A 7 -17.15 -50.21 -55.08
CA ILE A 7 -17.89 -49.68 -53.90
C ILE A 7 -16.85 -48.96 -53.00
N LEU A 8 -16.63 -47.65 -53.19
CA LEU A 8 -17.15 -46.53 -52.40
C LEU A 8 -16.75 -46.55 -50.90
N PHE A 9 -15.77 -45.70 -50.58
CA PHE A 9 -15.43 -45.20 -49.24
C PHE A 9 -16.62 -44.46 -48.61
N VAL A 10 -16.93 -44.73 -47.34
CA VAL A 10 -17.61 -43.76 -46.47
C VAL A 10 -16.88 -43.73 -45.12
N LEU A 11 -16.02 -42.72 -44.97
CA LEU A 11 -15.53 -42.24 -43.69
C LEU A 11 -16.73 -41.64 -42.93
N ALA A 12 -17.15 -42.28 -41.85
CA ALA A 12 -18.06 -41.66 -40.88
C ALA A 12 -17.25 -40.74 -39.96
N SER A 13 -17.09 -39.49 -40.38
CA SER A 13 -16.63 -38.41 -39.52
C SER A 13 -17.69 -38.15 -38.45
N THR A 14 -17.45 -38.59 -37.22
CA THR A 14 -18.17 -38.12 -36.04
C THR A 14 -17.79 -36.66 -35.80
N LEU A 15 -18.55 -35.75 -36.41
CA LEU A 15 -18.56 -34.34 -36.06
C LEU A 15 -19.00 -34.24 -34.59
N ALA A 16 -18.07 -33.80 -33.74
CA ALA A 16 -18.37 -33.33 -32.41
C ALA A 16 -19.34 -32.13 -32.52
N LEU A 17 -20.61 -32.36 -32.22
CA LEU A 17 -21.55 -31.30 -31.91
C LEU A 17 -21.30 -30.83 -30.48
N THR A 18 -20.30 -29.98 -30.30
CA THR A 18 -20.19 -29.08 -29.14
C THR A 18 -19.98 -27.68 -29.67
N GLY A 19 -21.06 -27.04 -30.11
CA GLY A 19 -20.99 -25.69 -30.66
C GLY A 19 -22.29 -25.23 -31.28
N CYS A 20 -23.29 -24.93 -30.46
CA CYS A 20 -24.43 -24.09 -30.84
C CYS A 20 -25.17 -23.68 -29.57
N ASN A 21 -24.91 -22.47 -29.04
CA ASN A 21 -25.89 -21.71 -28.25
C ASN A 21 -25.52 -20.22 -28.03
N ASN A 22 -24.32 -19.74 -28.39
CA ASN A 22 -23.92 -18.34 -28.12
C ASN A 22 -23.56 -17.48 -29.35
N LEU A 23 -23.84 -17.92 -30.58
CA LEU A 23 -23.43 -17.18 -31.78
C LEU A 23 -24.30 -15.94 -32.13
N PHE A 24 -25.36 -15.63 -31.37
CA PHE A 24 -26.33 -14.58 -31.75
C PHE A 24 -26.80 -13.63 -30.64
N SER A 25 -26.25 -13.64 -29.42
CA SER A 25 -26.54 -12.55 -28.47
C SER A 25 -25.52 -11.42 -28.67
N LYS A 26 -26.01 -10.21 -28.98
CA LYS A 26 -25.18 -8.98 -28.97
C LYS A 26 -24.62 -8.63 -27.58
N HIS A 27 -25.03 -9.38 -26.57
CA HIS A 27 -24.78 -9.14 -25.16
C HIS A 27 -24.07 -10.34 -24.54
N VAL A 28 -23.11 -10.03 -23.67
CA VAL A 28 -22.40 -11.01 -22.85
C VAL A 28 -23.19 -11.21 -21.57
N LYS A 29 -23.29 -12.46 -21.09
CA LYS A 29 -23.93 -12.78 -19.82
C LYS A 29 -23.05 -12.36 -18.66
N CYS A 30 -23.65 -11.85 -17.58
CA CYS A 30 -22.91 -11.36 -16.43
C CYS A 30 -22.17 -12.47 -15.66
N ASP A 31 -22.70 -13.71 -15.70
CA ASP A 31 -22.18 -14.91 -15.07
C ASP A 31 -21.26 -15.73 -15.99
N ASP A 32 -20.90 -15.21 -17.16
CA ASP A 32 -19.96 -15.86 -18.06
C ASP A 32 -18.57 -15.99 -17.41
N GLU A 33 -18.02 -17.20 -17.40
CA GLU A 33 -16.76 -17.51 -16.72
C GLU A 33 -15.59 -16.67 -17.25
N SER A 34 -15.55 -16.42 -18.57
CA SER A 34 -14.50 -15.59 -19.17
C SER A 34 -14.66 -14.11 -18.79
N ALA A 35 -15.90 -13.64 -18.66
CA ALA A 35 -16.18 -12.28 -18.18
C ALA A 35 -15.83 -12.11 -16.70
N LEU A 36 -16.14 -13.08 -15.84
CA LEU A 36 -15.77 -13.05 -14.42
C LEU A 36 -14.25 -13.15 -14.21
N SER A 37 -13.57 -13.94 -15.05
CA SER A 37 -12.10 -13.97 -15.08
C SER A 37 -11.52 -12.61 -15.47
N LEU A 38 -12.11 -11.93 -16.46
CA LEU A 38 -11.70 -10.58 -16.86
C LEU A 38 -11.93 -9.56 -15.74
N VAL A 39 -13.08 -9.61 -15.05
CA VAL A 39 -13.36 -8.74 -13.89
C VAL A 39 -12.32 -8.97 -12.79
N SER A 40 -12.01 -10.23 -12.48
CA SER A 40 -10.97 -10.58 -11.49
C SER A 40 -9.60 -10.06 -11.89
N GLN A 41 -9.26 -10.14 -13.18
CA GLN A 41 -8.00 -9.62 -13.69
C GLN A 41 -7.93 -8.10 -13.54
N ILE A 42 -8.98 -7.36 -13.92
CA ILE A 42 -9.02 -5.90 -13.79
C ILE A 42 -8.88 -5.47 -12.32
N LEU A 43 -9.55 -6.14 -11.39
CA LEU A 43 -9.41 -5.87 -9.95
C LEU A 43 -7.94 -5.96 -9.48
N ASN A 44 -7.22 -6.98 -9.94
CA ASN A 44 -5.81 -7.18 -9.64
C ASN A 44 -4.92 -6.13 -10.32
N ASP A 45 -5.16 -5.87 -11.61
CA ASP A 45 -4.38 -4.92 -12.40
C ASP A 45 -4.52 -3.49 -11.84
N ASP A 46 -5.74 -3.08 -11.47
CA ASP A 46 -6.05 -1.80 -10.82
C ASP A 46 -5.32 -1.66 -9.46
N LEU A 47 -5.29 -2.73 -8.66
CA LEU A 47 -4.58 -2.73 -7.38
C LEU A 47 -3.07 -2.59 -7.59
N VAL A 48 -2.51 -3.36 -8.53
CA VAL A 48 -1.08 -3.29 -8.89
C VAL A 48 -0.72 -1.89 -9.42
N GLN A 49 -1.60 -1.29 -10.20
CA GLN A 49 -1.40 0.06 -10.73
C GLN A 49 -1.46 1.12 -9.62
N SER A 50 -2.41 1.02 -8.69
CA SER A 50 -2.52 1.92 -7.53
C SER A 50 -1.24 1.87 -6.68
N LEU A 51 -0.72 0.66 -6.41
CA LEU A 51 0.53 0.46 -5.68
C LEU A 51 1.75 1.01 -6.42
N ASP A 52 1.82 0.84 -7.74
CA ASP A 52 2.91 1.39 -8.57
C ASP A 52 2.90 2.93 -8.53
N HIS A 53 1.71 3.53 -8.55
CA HIS A 53 1.54 4.97 -8.44
C HIS A 53 1.97 5.50 -7.06
N GLU A 54 1.47 4.89 -5.97
CA GLU A 54 1.86 5.26 -4.60
C GLU A 54 3.37 5.15 -4.40
N LEU A 55 3.97 4.07 -4.90
CA LEU A 55 5.41 3.87 -4.79
C LEU A 55 6.21 4.94 -5.51
N LYS A 56 5.83 5.26 -6.76
CA LYS A 56 6.49 6.33 -7.52
C LYS A 56 6.41 7.67 -6.81
N ALA A 57 5.27 7.96 -6.18
CA ALA A 57 5.11 9.17 -5.37
C ALA A 57 6.09 9.17 -4.18
N LEU A 58 6.13 8.09 -3.40
CA LEU A 58 7.02 7.96 -2.23
C LEU A 58 8.51 8.03 -2.57
N ILE A 59 8.92 7.47 -3.72
CA ILE A 59 10.30 7.56 -4.23
C ILE A 59 10.62 8.99 -4.63
N LYS A 60 9.72 9.64 -5.39
CA LYS A 60 9.90 11.01 -5.86
C LYS A 60 10.04 12.00 -4.70
N ASP A 61 9.27 11.80 -3.63
CA ASP A 61 9.29 12.65 -2.45
C ASP A 61 10.52 12.41 -1.56
N GLY A 62 11.44 11.53 -1.97
CA GLY A 62 12.65 11.20 -1.21
C GLY A 62 12.39 10.47 0.10
N SER A 63 11.15 10.05 0.34
CA SER A 63 10.70 9.42 1.58
C SER A 63 11.29 8.02 1.75
N ILE A 64 11.74 7.38 0.66
CA ILE A 64 12.30 6.02 0.68
C ILE A 64 13.39 5.86 -0.40
N LYS A 65 14.58 5.40 0.01
CA LYS A 65 15.71 5.15 -0.91
C LYS A 65 15.85 3.69 -1.36
N ASP A 66 15.38 2.73 -0.56
CA ASP A 66 15.62 1.30 -0.78
C ASP A 66 14.30 0.51 -0.83
N LEU A 67 13.37 0.91 -1.69
CA LEU A 67 12.11 0.18 -1.87
C LEU A 67 12.11 -0.56 -3.20
N ASP A 68 11.93 -1.89 -3.15
CA ASP A 68 11.83 -2.75 -4.33
C ASP A 68 10.39 -2.77 -4.86
N PRO A 69 10.11 -2.16 -6.03
CA PRO A 69 8.77 -2.13 -6.62
C PRO A 69 8.20 -3.52 -6.88
N ALA A 70 9.05 -4.51 -7.17
CA ALA A 70 8.59 -5.86 -7.45
C ALA A 70 7.96 -6.50 -6.21
N LYS A 71 8.50 -6.24 -5.01
CA LYS A 71 7.97 -6.81 -3.76
C LYS A 71 6.60 -6.24 -3.38
N LEU A 72 6.37 -4.95 -3.63
CA LEU A 72 5.04 -4.36 -3.42
C LEU A 72 4.02 -4.92 -4.42
N LYS A 73 4.40 -5.09 -5.70
CA LYS A 73 3.52 -5.75 -6.69
C LYS A 73 3.22 -7.20 -6.33
N LEU A 74 4.16 -7.90 -5.72
CA LEU A 74 3.95 -9.26 -5.22
C LEU A 74 2.99 -9.29 -4.02
N SER A 75 2.95 -8.25 -3.17
CA SER A 75 2.02 -8.22 -2.04
C SER A 75 0.57 -8.08 -2.49
N ALA A 76 0.30 -7.42 -3.62
CA ALA A 76 -1.02 -7.35 -4.25
C ALA A 76 -1.60 -8.75 -4.55
N LYS A 77 -0.76 -9.70 -4.96
CA LYS A 77 -1.18 -11.08 -5.27
C LYS A 77 -1.66 -11.87 -4.06
N ASN A 78 -1.41 -11.36 -2.84
CA ASN A 78 -1.89 -12.00 -1.62
C ASN A 78 -3.33 -11.61 -1.28
N ILE A 79 -3.91 -10.61 -1.97
CA ILE A 79 -5.31 -10.26 -1.86
C ILE A 79 -6.13 -11.28 -2.65
N GLN A 80 -7.10 -11.90 -1.99
CA GLN A 80 -7.99 -12.88 -2.62
C GLN A 80 -9.34 -12.23 -2.90
N PHE A 81 -9.70 -12.14 -4.18
CA PHE A 81 -11.01 -11.69 -4.62
C PHE A 81 -11.94 -12.89 -4.84
N SER A 82 -13.09 -12.88 -4.18
CA SER A 82 -14.18 -13.82 -4.38
C SER A 82 -15.34 -13.10 -5.05
N LEU A 83 -15.79 -13.60 -6.19
CA LEU A 83 -16.92 -13.07 -6.97
C LEU A 83 -18.09 -14.05 -6.86
N LEU A 84 -19.19 -13.64 -6.25
CA LEU A 84 -20.38 -14.47 -6.05
C LEU A 84 -21.64 -13.76 -6.53
N ASP A 85 -22.70 -14.54 -6.77
CA ASP A 85 -24.06 -14.03 -7.01
C ASP A 85 -24.14 -12.95 -8.11
N SER A 86 -23.47 -13.21 -9.24
CA SER A 86 -23.53 -12.35 -10.42
C SER A 86 -24.94 -12.29 -11.02
N ARG A 87 -25.38 -11.08 -11.36
CA ARG A 87 -26.70 -10.78 -11.90
C ARG A 87 -26.64 -9.69 -12.96
N THR A 88 -27.58 -9.78 -13.90
CA THR A 88 -27.81 -8.74 -14.91
C THR A 88 -28.74 -7.69 -14.33
N ASP A 89 -28.27 -6.45 -14.26
CA ASP A 89 -29.08 -5.32 -13.82
C ASP A 89 -29.80 -4.66 -15.00
N PHE A 90 -29.11 -4.52 -16.13
CA PHE A 90 -29.66 -3.85 -17.31
C PHE A 90 -29.00 -4.32 -18.62
N ILE A 91 -29.82 -4.50 -19.65
CA ILE A 91 -29.38 -4.74 -21.03
C ILE A 91 -29.72 -3.50 -21.85
N ASP A 92 -28.72 -2.85 -22.43
CA ASP A 92 -28.94 -1.66 -23.25
C ASP A 92 -29.55 -2.05 -24.60
N PRO A 93 -30.76 -1.58 -24.95
CA PRO A 93 -31.37 -1.92 -26.24
C PRO A 93 -30.66 -1.25 -27.44
N ASN A 94 -29.89 -0.20 -27.20
CA ASN A 94 -29.27 0.63 -28.23
C ASN A 94 -27.76 0.40 -28.37
N SER A 95 -27.15 -0.43 -27.53
CA SER A 95 -25.72 -0.73 -27.59
C SER A 95 -25.45 -2.15 -27.09
N PRO A 96 -24.28 -2.77 -27.39
CA PRO A 96 -23.98 -4.13 -26.94
C PRO A 96 -23.61 -4.20 -25.44
N LYS A 97 -23.89 -3.15 -24.66
CA LYS A 97 -23.55 -3.08 -23.23
C LYS A 97 -24.52 -3.88 -22.39
N THR A 98 -23.97 -4.58 -21.42
CA THR A 98 -24.71 -5.23 -20.33
C THR A 98 -24.19 -4.69 -19.02
N SER A 99 -25.05 -4.08 -18.20
CA SER A 99 -24.74 -3.69 -16.83
C SER A 99 -25.03 -4.87 -15.90
N CYS A 100 -24.08 -5.14 -15.03
CA CYS A 100 -24.07 -6.29 -14.14
C CYS A 100 -23.72 -5.84 -12.72
N SER A 101 -24.15 -6.63 -11.75
CA SER A 101 -23.63 -6.55 -10.39
C SER A 101 -23.34 -7.93 -9.83
N LEU A 102 -22.43 -7.98 -8.86
CA LEU A 102 -22.08 -9.20 -8.14
C LEU A 102 -21.65 -8.86 -6.72
N ASP A 103 -21.60 -9.86 -5.85
CA ASP A 103 -21.08 -9.71 -4.50
C ASP A 103 -19.58 -10.02 -4.49
N LEU A 104 -18.78 -8.98 -4.28
CA LEU A 104 -17.34 -9.02 -4.19
C LEU A 104 -16.92 -9.10 -2.72
N THR A 105 -16.05 -10.05 -2.42
CA THR A 105 -15.29 -10.07 -1.17
C THR A 105 -13.79 -10.02 -1.46
N ALA A 106 -13.10 -9.00 -0.97
CA ALA A 106 -11.63 -8.93 -1.01
C ALA A 106 -11.08 -9.31 0.38
N THR A 107 -10.35 -10.42 0.46
CA THR A 107 -9.75 -10.89 1.71
C THR A 107 -8.31 -10.40 1.83
N ILE A 108 -8.02 -9.69 2.91
CA ILE A 108 -6.68 -9.22 3.25
C ILE A 108 -6.07 -10.21 4.26
N PRO A 109 -4.87 -10.77 3.99
CA PRO A 109 -4.16 -11.59 4.96
C PRO A 109 -3.95 -10.86 6.30
N SER A 110 -4.18 -11.58 7.40
CA SER A 110 -4.11 -10.99 8.75
C SER A 110 -2.74 -10.45 9.12
N ASP A 111 -1.66 -11.06 8.60
CA ASP A 111 -0.31 -10.59 8.85
C ASP A 111 -0.05 -9.24 8.15
N LEU A 112 -0.66 -9.01 6.99
CA LEU A 112 -0.57 -7.74 6.27
C LEU A 112 -1.33 -6.65 7.02
N VAL A 113 -2.57 -6.92 7.45
CA VAL A 113 -3.35 -5.97 8.27
C VAL A 113 -2.56 -5.59 9.53
N LYS A 114 -2.04 -6.59 10.27
CA LYS A 114 -1.25 -6.35 11.48
C LYS A 114 -0.01 -5.50 11.22
N LYS A 115 0.80 -5.84 10.20
CA LYS A 115 1.99 -5.06 9.82
C LYS A 115 1.62 -3.63 9.46
N SER A 116 0.48 -3.47 8.79
CA SER A 116 -0.05 -2.18 8.38
C SER A 116 -0.43 -1.31 9.57
N ASP A 117 -1.18 -1.85 10.53
CA ASP A 117 -1.57 -1.12 11.75
C ASP A 117 -0.36 -0.77 12.62
N GLU A 118 0.60 -1.68 12.77
CA GLU A 118 1.86 -1.42 13.48
C GLU A 118 2.67 -0.29 12.82
N ALA A 119 2.66 -0.20 11.48
CA ALA A 119 3.29 0.88 10.74
C ALA A 119 2.53 2.21 10.86
N ARG A 120 1.20 2.18 10.78
CA ARG A 120 0.34 3.37 10.91
C ARG A 120 0.45 4.00 12.30
N ALA A 121 0.44 3.18 13.35
CA ALA A 121 0.62 3.65 14.73
C ALA A 121 1.95 4.41 14.93
N LYS A 122 3.01 4.00 14.23
CA LYS A 122 4.33 4.65 14.29
C LYS A 122 4.38 6.04 13.66
N VAL A 123 3.41 6.36 12.79
CA VAL A 123 3.30 7.66 12.12
C VAL A 123 2.01 8.40 12.50
N ASN A 124 1.33 7.98 13.57
CA ASN A 124 0.06 8.53 14.04
C ASN A 124 -1.06 8.51 12.99
N ALA A 125 -1.05 7.51 12.10
CA ALA A 125 -2.16 7.24 11.21
C ALA A 125 -3.18 6.30 11.89
N VAL A 126 -4.45 6.43 11.50
CA VAL A 126 -5.56 5.60 12.00
C VAL A 126 -5.40 4.13 11.63
N SER A 127 -6.10 3.21 12.31
CA SER A 127 -6.06 1.78 11.95
C SER A 127 -6.68 1.49 10.58
N VAL A 128 -6.43 0.30 10.01
CA VAL A 128 -7.08 -0.15 8.76
C VAL A 128 -8.60 -0.13 8.90
N GLU A 129 -9.14 -0.55 10.05
CA GLU A 129 -10.58 -0.57 10.30
C GLU A 129 -11.17 0.84 10.34
N GLU A 130 -10.53 1.76 11.05
CA GLU A 130 -10.97 3.16 11.11
C GLU A 130 -10.82 3.86 9.74
N HIS A 131 -9.75 3.56 9.00
CA HIS A 131 -9.57 4.05 7.64
C HIS A 131 -10.68 3.53 6.70
N ALA A 132 -11.07 2.26 6.80
CA ALA A 132 -12.19 1.71 6.06
C ALA A 132 -13.50 2.45 6.37
N ASN A 133 -13.77 2.74 7.65
CA ASN A 133 -14.92 3.52 8.09
C ASN A 133 -14.90 4.94 7.50
N ASN A 134 -13.74 5.61 7.50
CA ASN A 134 -13.58 6.94 6.91
C ASN A 134 -13.83 6.96 5.40
N LEU A 135 -13.51 5.86 4.71
CA LEU A 135 -13.77 5.67 3.28
C LEU A 135 -15.21 5.18 2.98
N GLY A 136 -16.02 4.88 4.00
CA GLY A 136 -17.33 4.28 3.82
C GLY A 136 -17.28 2.87 3.22
N VAL A 137 -16.17 2.16 3.40
CA VAL A 137 -15.98 0.79 2.90
C VAL A 137 -16.45 -0.20 3.97
N LYS A 138 -17.36 -1.11 3.60
CA LYS A 138 -17.79 -2.18 4.50
C LYS A 138 -16.62 -3.14 4.70
N TYR A 139 -16.03 -3.10 5.89
CA TYR A 139 -14.90 -3.90 6.29
C TYR A 139 -15.17 -4.60 7.62
N ASP A 140 -15.10 -5.92 7.62
CA ASP A 140 -15.16 -6.72 8.84
C ASP A 140 -14.30 -7.98 8.66
N ASN A 141 -13.75 -8.51 9.75
CA ASN A 141 -12.98 -9.75 9.72
C ASN A 141 -11.87 -9.81 8.63
N LYS A 142 -11.20 -8.67 8.38
CA LYS A 142 -10.12 -8.53 7.38
C LYS A 142 -10.61 -8.75 5.94
N LYS A 143 -11.91 -8.53 5.72
CA LYS A 143 -12.57 -8.66 4.43
C LYS A 143 -13.25 -7.35 4.09
N VAL A 144 -13.09 -6.94 2.84
CA VAL A 144 -13.88 -5.87 2.25
C VAL A 144 -15.06 -6.50 1.52
N HIS A 145 -16.25 -5.97 1.77
CA HIS A 145 -17.48 -6.39 1.12
C HIS A 145 -18.01 -5.27 0.23
N LEU A 146 -18.25 -5.58 -1.04
CA LEU A 146 -18.75 -4.62 -2.02
C LEU A 146 -19.74 -5.32 -2.95
N THR A 147 -20.90 -4.73 -3.18
CA THR A 147 -21.69 -5.07 -4.37
C THR A 147 -21.03 -4.37 -5.55
N LEU A 148 -20.23 -5.13 -6.32
CA LEU A 148 -19.46 -4.61 -7.44
C LEU A 148 -20.40 -4.35 -8.62
N GLU A 149 -20.41 -3.12 -9.11
CA GLU A 149 -21.08 -2.74 -10.35
C GLU A 149 -20.07 -2.75 -11.51
N TYR A 150 -20.42 -3.42 -12.60
CA TYR A 150 -19.57 -3.52 -13.77
C TYR A 150 -20.39 -3.56 -15.08
N VAL A 151 -19.76 -3.14 -16.17
CA VAL A 151 -20.37 -3.17 -17.51
C VAL A 151 -19.54 -4.07 -18.41
N LEU A 152 -20.19 -5.02 -19.07
CA LEU A 152 -19.61 -5.86 -20.11
C LEU A 152 -19.99 -5.33 -21.49
N GLN A 153 -19.03 -5.31 -22.41
CA GLN A 153 -19.26 -4.89 -23.78
C GLN A 153 -18.36 -5.69 -24.74
N PRO A 154 -18.91 -6.49 -25.67
CA PRO A 154 -18.12 -7.09 -26.72
C PRO A 154 -17.58 -6.02 -27.68
N THR A 155 -16.42 -6.29 -28.29
CA THR A 155 -15.87 -5.45 -29.36
C THR A 155 -16.74 -5.52 -30.61
N ASP A 156 -16.63 -4.53 -31.51
CA ASP A 156 -17.37 -4.52 -32.78
C ASP A 156 -17.08 -5.76 -33.65
N LYS A 157 -15.88 -6.35 -33.49
CA LYS A 157 -15.47 -7.58 -34.17
C LYS A 157 -15.99 -8.85 -33.48
N GLY A 158 -16.53 -8.75 -32.26
CA GLY A 158 -17.01 -9.87 -31.45
C GLY A 158 -15.90 -10.80 -30.93
N ASP A 159 -14.64 -10.45 -31.11
CA ASP A 159 -13.48 -11.28 -30.76
C ASP A 159 -13.04 -11.13 -29.30
N LYS A 160 -13.45 -10.04 -28.63
CA LYS A 160 -13.08 -9.74 -27.25
C LYS A 160 -14.25 -9.13 -26.50
N VAL A 161 -14.21 -9.26 -25.18
CA VAL A 161 -15.10 -8.58 -24.24
C VAL A 161 -14.29 -7.55 -23.46
N LEU A 162 -14.86 -6.36 -23.30
CA LEU A 162 -14.37 -5.31 -22.43
C LEU A 162 -15.21 -5.32 -21.16
N ALA A 163 -14.57 -5.12 -20.01
CA ALA A 163 -15.24 -4.93 -18.74
C ALA A 163 -14.82 -3.59 -18.13
N VAL A 164 -15.78 -2.88 -17.54
CA VAL A 164 -15.54 -1.60 -16.85
C VAL A 164 -16.15 -1.67 -15.46
N LEU A 165 -15.31 -1.58 -14.44
CA LEU A 165 -15.73 -1.53 -13.04
C LEU A 165 -16.15 -0.11 -12.67
N LYS A 166 -17.18 0.06 -11.84
CA LYS A 166 -17.79 1.38 -11.59
C LYS A 166 -17.52 1.95 -10.20
N ASN A 167 -17.56 1.11 -9.16
CA ASN A 167 -17.62 1.55 -7.77
C ASN A 167 -16.48 0.97 -6.90
N THR A 168 -15.30 0.72 -7.50
CA THR A 168 -14.16 0.09 -6.81
C THR A 168 -13.21 1.06 -6.12
N SER A 169 -13.31 2.37 -6.36
CA SER A 169 -12.30 3.36 -5.94
C SER A 169 -11.94 3.28 -4.46
N ASN A 170 -12.91 3.39 -3.55
CA ASN A 170 -12.63 3.41 -2.11
C ASN A 170 -12.07 2.07 -1.60
N MET A 171 -12.56 0.95 -2.14
CA MET A 171 -11.98 -0.37 -1.85
C MET A 171 -10.53 -0.43 -2.33
N GLN A 172 -10.24 0.05 -3.54
CA GLN A 172 -8.88 0.04 -4.08
C GLN A 172 -7.94 0.89 -3.23
N THR A 173 -8.37 2.08 -2.80
CA THR A 173 -7.61 2.94 -1.86
C THR A 173 -7.33 2.22 -0.54
N LEU A 174 -8.35 1.60 0.08
CA LEU A 174 -8.16 0.85 1.32
C LEU A 174 -7.14 -0.28 1.16
N LEU A 175 -7.25 -1.06 0.07
CA LEU A 175 -6.35 -2.18 -0.22
C LEU A 175 -4.93 -1.70 -0.49
N SER A 176 -4.76 -0.68 -1.34
CA SER A 176 -3.46 -0.16 -1.74
C SER A 176 -2.72 0.45 -0.54
N GLU A 177 -3.36 1.34 0.21
CA GLU A 177 -2.75 1.96 1.38
C GLU A 177 -2.41 0.92 2.45
N THR A 178 -3.27 -0.08 2.66
CA THR A 178 -2.99 -1.16 3.62
C THR A 178 -1.75 -1.95 3.24
N LEU A 179 -1.59 -2.29 1.95
CA LEU A 179 -0.39 -2.98 1.48
C LEU A 179 0.85 -2.09 1.53
N THR A 180 0.71 -0.81 1.20
CA THR A 180 1.79 0.18 1.27
C THR A 180 2.30 0.31 2.69
N TYR A 181 1.45 0.59 3.68
CA TYR A 181 1.88 0.68 5.08
C TYR A 181 2.52 -0.62 5.60
N ALA A 182 1.94 -1.78 5.26
CA ALA A 182 2.51 -3.08 5.64
C ALA A 182 3.93 -3.28 5.06
N PHE A 183 4.16 -2.78 3.85
CA PHE A 183 5.45 -2.86 3.17
C PHE A 183 6.45 -1.81 3.65
N LEU A 184 5.99 -0.62 4.02
CA LEU A 184 6.83 0.47 4.54
C LEU A 184 7.28 0.27 5.98
N LYS A 185 6.64 -0.64 6.73
CA LYS A 185 6.96 -0.91 8.14
C LYS A 185 8.47 -0.98 8.43
N PRO A 186 9.30 -1.75 7.69
CA PRO A 186 10.74 -1.84 8.00
C PRO A 186 11.47 -0.50 7.82
N GLN A 187 11.06 0.34 6.87
CA GLN A 187 11.67 1.65 6.63
C GLN A 187 11.22 2.67 7.68
N ILE A 188 9.95 2.64 8.08
CA ILE A 188 9.43 3.46 9.18
C ILE A 188 10.18 3.15 10.47
N GLU A 189 10.38 1.86 10.78
CA GLU A 189 11.16 1.42 11.94
C GLU A 189 12.62 1.86 11.88
N LYS A 190 13.28 1.69 10.73
CA LYS A 190 14.67 2.15 10.52
C LYS A 190 14.81 3.66 10.73
N ASN A 191 13.85 4.46 10.26
CA ASN A 191 13.87 5.92 10.44
C ASN A 191 13.63 6.32 11.89
N GLN A 192 12.71 5.67 12.60
CA GLN A 192 12.52 5.90 14.04
C GLN A 192 13.78 5.57 14.85
N ILE A 193 14.44 4.45 14.56
CA ILE A 193 15.69 4.06 15.24
C ILE A 193 16.78 5.11 14.99
N LYS A 194 17.00 5.53 13.74
CA LYS A 194 17.97 6.59 13.42
C LYS A 194 17.68 7.89 14.16
N ASN A 195 16.41 8.31 14.26
CA ASN A 195 16.04 9.51 14.99
C ASN A 195 16.29 9.38 16.50
N MET A 196 16.02 8.19 17.07
CA MET A 196 16.34 7.90 18.47
C MET A 196 17.85 7.83 18.75
N GLU A 197 18.65 7.28 17.84
CA GLU A 197 20.11 7.25 17.97
C GLU A 197 20.71 8.64 17.82
N ALA A 198 20.20 9.45 16.89
CA ALA A 198 20.61 10.85 16.73
C ALA A 198 20.27 11.67 17.98
N SER A 199 19.08 11.52 18.56
CA SER A 199 18.72 12.20 19.80
C SER A 199 19.56 11.73 20.99
N LYS A 200 19.84 10.42 21.09
CA LYS A 200 20.77 9.86 22.09
C LYS A 200 22.22 10.29 21.90
N ALA A 201 22.67 10.62 20.69
CA ALA A 201 24.00 11.17 20.44
C ALA A 201 24.09 12.67 20.78
N VAL A 202 22.97 13.39 20.77
CA VAL A 202 22.87 14.79 21.22
C VAL A 202 22.87 14.90 22.74
N THR A 203 22.26 13.95 23.47
CA THR A 203 22.23 13.97 24.95
C THR A 203 23.62 14.02 25.62
N PRO A 204 24.61 13.16 25.28
CA PRO A 204 25.95 13.24 25.85
C PRO A 204 26.72 14.46 25.36
N ARG A 205 26.40 15.01 24.17
CA ARG A 205 27.02 16.25 23.67
C ARG A 205 26.55 17.47 24.48
N ASN A 206 25.26 17.55 24.79
CA ASN A 206 24.70 18.59 25.66
C ASN A 206 25.18 18.44 27.11
N ASN A 207 25.31 17.20 27.61
CA ASN A 207 25.81 16.96 28.96
C ASN A 207 27.31 17.28 29.10
N ALA A 208 28.13 16.97 28.09
CA ALA A 208 29.55 17.35 28.05
C ALA A 208 29.73 18.87 27.91
N ASN A 209 28.89 19.55 27.11
CA ASN A 209 28.93 21.01 26.99
C ASN A 209 28.54 21.69 28.31
N ASN A 210 27.52 21.18 29.02
CA ASN A 210 27.12 21.72 30.32
C ASN A 210 28.20 21.47 31.40
N ALA A 211 28.81 20.29 31.43
CA ALA A 211 29.91 20.00 32.36
C ALA A 211 31.16 20.87 32.11
N THR A 212 31.40 21.27 30.85
CA THR A 212 32.51 22.18 30.51
C THR A 212 32.20 23.63 30.92
N TYR A 213 30.93 24.04 30.87
CA TYR A 213 30.48 25.35 31.34
C TYR A 213 30.56 25.46 32.88
N ASP A 214 30.08 24.46 33.63
CA ASP A 214 30.17 24.44 35.10
C ASP A 214 31.63 24.43 35.59
N ALA A 215 32.48 23.61 34.99
CA ALA A 215 33.90 23.58 35.34
C ALA A 215 34.61 24.91 35.01
N GLY A 216 34.17 25.62 33.95
CA GLY A 216 34.69 26.93 33.59
C GLY A 216 34.28 28.02 34.58
N SER A 217 33.03 28.02 35.06
CA SER A 217 32.57 29.01 36.04
C SER A 217 33.23 28.84 37.41
N GLU A 218 33.41 27.61 37.89
CA GLU A 218 34.08 27.35 39.17
C GLU A 218 35.54 27.81 39.18
N THR A 219 36.25 27.68 38.04
CA THR A 219 37.64 28.14 37.93
C THR A 219 37.79 29.66 37.87
N ILE A 220 36.78 30.38 37.36
CA ILE A 220 36.78 31.85 37.30
C ILE A 220 36.48 32.42 38.69
N GLU A 221 35.51 31.85 39.41
CA GLU A 221 35.18 32.26 40.78
C GLU A 221 36.36 32.06 41.74
N ALA A 222 37.06 30.93 41.63
CA ALA A 222 38.26 30.67 42.45
C ALA A 222 39.44 31.59 42.10
N ALA A 223 39.55 32.06 40.85
CA ALA A 223 40.58 33.00 40.44
C ALA A 223 40.30 34.42 40.97
N ASP A 224 39.05 34.88 40.88
CA ASP A 224 38.63 36.19 41.41
C ASP A 224 38.77 36.27 42.94
N GLU A 225 38.44 35.19 43.67
CA GLU A 225 38.66 35.13 45.12
C GLU A 225 40.15 35.19 45.49
N ALA A 226 41.01 34.50 44.74
CA ALA A 226 42.45 34.53 44.96
C ALA A 226 43.05 35.91 44.66
N GLU A 227 42.56 36.61 43.64
CA GLU A 227 43.02 37.95 43.27
C GLU A 227 42.59 39.00 44.31
N TRP A 228 41.36 38.91 44.83
CA TRP A 228 40.89 39.76 45.94
C TRP A 228 41.68 39.52 47.24
N ALA A 229 41.99 38.26 47.56
CA ALA A 229 42.80 37.92 48.73
C ALA A 229 44.25 38.44 48.60
N ALA A 230 44.84 38.36 47.40
CA ALA A 230 46.16 38.92 47.12
C ALA A 230 46.18 40.45 47.25
N GLN A 231 45.16 41.15 46.73
CA GLN A 231 45.05 42.60 46.86
C GLN A 231 44.93 43.05 48.33
N GLN A 232 44.12 42.36 49.14
CA GLN A 232 44.03 42.64 50.58
C GLN A 232 45.34 42.38 51.33
N ALA A 233 46.05 41.29 51.01
CA ALA A 233 47.34 41.00 51.61
C ALA A 233 48.41 42.06 51.24
N THR A 234 48.34 42.59 50.02
CA THR A 234 49.26 43.65 49.55
C THR A 234 48.94 44.99 50.21
N ALA A 235 47.66 45.33 50.35
CA ALA A 235 47.22 46.53 51.09
C ALA A 235 47.59 46.48 52.58
N ALA A 236 47.45 45.33 53.22
CA ALA A 236 47.86 45.13 54.62
C ALA A 236 49.40 45.20 54.80
N ALA A 237 50.17 44.80 53.78
CA ALA A 237 51.63 44.92 53.80
C ALA A 237 52.11 46.37 53.58
N GLU A 238 51.35 47.18 52.84
CA GLU A 238 51.64 48.61 52.65
C GLU A 238 51.23 49.47 53.87
N GLU A 239 50.15 49.12 54.58
CA GLU A 239 49.78 49.79 55.85
C GLU A 239 50.75 49.49 57.01
N GLY A 240 51.46 48.36 56.97
CA GLY A 240 52.49 48.01 57.95
C GLY A 240 53.82 48.79 57.82
N TYR A 241 53.97 49.64 56.80
CA TYR A 241 55.21 50.37 56.54
C TYR A 241 55.20 51.84 57.01
N TYR A 242 54.10 52.29 57.65
CA TYR A 242 53.95 53.65 58.20
C TYR A 242 53.79 53.70 59.73
N GLU A 243 54.07 52.60 60.44
CA GLU A 243 54.15 52.58 61.91
C GLU A 243 55.46 51.93 62.39
N GLU A 244 56.61 52.58 62.15
CA GLU A 244 57.80 52.50 63.03
C GLU A 244 58.52 53.85 63.11
#